data_AF-A0A9Q2ITY8-F1
#
_entry.id   AF-A0A9Q2ITY8-F1
#
_cell.length_a   1.000
_cell.length_b   1.000
_cell.length_c   1.000
_cell.angle_alpha   90.00
_cell.angle_beta   90.00
_cell.angle_gamma   90.00
#
_symmetry.space_group_name_H-M   'P 1'
#
loop_
_entity.id
_entity.type
_entity.pdbx_description
1 polymer ?
#
loop_
_entity_poly.entity_id
_entity_poly.type
_entity_poly.pdbx_seq_one_letter_code
_entity_poly.pdbx_strand_id
1 'polypeptide(L)' 'MWEEPYLETCCRSTLHRLLLCGDAGRPTGLRDQPCLERLERMGFVRLRDDGRFVITEAGLARHRLEIGPTA' A
#
# COMPACT_ATOMS: atom_id res chain seq x y z
N MET A 1 -12.99 18.21 -11.48
CA MET A 1 -12.50 18.50 -10.12
C MET A 1 -11.98 17.17 -9.59
N TRP A 2 -10.67 16.98 -9.51
CA TRP A 2 -10.07 15.70 -9.13
C TRP A 2 -9.91 15.67 -7.60
N GLU A 3 -10.80 14.95 -6.93
CA GLU A 3 -10.81 14.73 -5.47
C GLU A 3 -9.96 13.50 -5.11
N GLU A 4 -8.70 13.44 -5.56
CA GLU A 4 -7.88 12.30 -5.16
C GLU A 4 -7.60 12.39 -3.66
N PRO A 5 -8.03 11.40 -2.85
CA PRO A 5 -7.92 11.49 -1.40
C PRO A 5 -6.46 11.63 -0.99
N TYR A 6 -6.19 12.60 -0.11
CA TYR A 6 -4.86 12.86 0.45
C TYR A 6 -4.31 11.60 1.10
N LEU A 7 -3.08 11.21 0.74
CA LEU A 7 -2.41 10.08 1.35
C LEU A 7 -1.51 10.55 2.50
N GLU A 8 -1.88 10.18 3.72
CA GLU A 8 -1.10 10.52 4.90
C GLU A 8 0.33 9.94 4.84
N THR A 9 1.28 10.62 5.49
CA THR A 9 2.69 10.19 5.54
C THR A 9 2.86 8.75 6.04
N CYS A 10 2.06 8.30 7.02
CA CYS A 10 2.11 6.91 7.51
C CYS A 10 1.63 5.89 6.47
N CYS A 11 0.67 6.25 5.62
CA CYS A 11 0.21 5.43 4.49
C CYS A 11 1.26 5.39 3.38
N ARG A 12 1.95 6.50 3.09
CA ARG A 12 3.08 6.51 2.15
C ARG A 12 4.21 5.57 2.59
N SER A 13 4.62 5.65 3.86
CA SER A 13 5.64 4.74 4.40
C SER A 13 5.20 3.27 4.39
N THR A 14 3.92 3.00 4.60
CA THR A 14 3.36 1.64 4.52
C THR A 14 3.35 1.12 3.09
N LEU A 15 2.93 1.95 2.14
CA LEU A 15 2.93 1.62 0.71
C LEU A 15 4.34 1.32 0.20
N HIS A 16 5.34 2.12 0.62
CA HIS A 16 6.73 1.85 0.30
C HIS A 16 7.23 0.52 0.88
N ARG A 17 6.94 0.24 2.17
CA ARG A 17 7.33 -1.04 2.78
C ARG A 17 6.68 -2.24 2.08
N LEU A 18 5.44 -2.09 1.63
CA LEU A 18 4.74 -3.15 0.91
C LEU A 18 5.36 -3.42 -0.45
N LEU A 19 5.76 -2.37 -1.17
CA LEU A 19 6.51 -2.49 -2.42
C LEU A 19 7.79 -3.31 -2.22
N LEU A 20 8.54 -3.05 -1.14
CA LEU A 20 9.76 -3.80 -0.81
C LEU A 20 9.51 -5.27 -0.45
N CYS A 21 8.30 -5.63 -0.01
CA CYS A 21 7.93 -7.03 0.24
C CYS A 21 7.68 -7.82 -1.05
N GLY A 22 7.39 -7.16 -2.18
CA GLY A 22 7.05 -7.81 -3.44
C GLY A 22 5.96 -8.87 -3.29
N ASP A 23 6.10 -9.97 -4.03
CA ASP A 23 5.13 -11.08 -4.04
C ASP A 23 5.09 -11.88 -2.73
N ALA A 24 6.13 -11.78 -1.89
CA ALA A 24 6.12 -12.41 -0.58
C ALA A 24 5.05 -11.79 0.34
N GLY A 25 4.67 -10.54 0.09
CA GLY A 25 3.61 -9.84 0.79
C GLY A 25 3.93 -9.55 2.27
N ARG A 26 3.14 -8.65 2.85
CA ARG A 26 3.29 -8.20 4.24
C ARG A 26 2.25 -8.89 5.14
N PRO A 27 2.65 -9.57 6.22
CA PRO A 27 1.70 -10.29 7.07
C PRO A 27 0.79 -9.35 7.86
N THR A 28 -0.40 -9.83 8.22
CA THR A 28 -1.33 -9.15 9.14
C THR A 28 -0.77 -9.06 10.56
N GLY A 29 -1.30 -8.14 11.37
CA GLY A 29 -0.99 -8.03 12.80
C GLY A 29 0.29 -7.25 13.12
N LEU A 30 0.91 -6.62 12.11
CA LEU A 30 2.02 -5.70 12.31
C LEU A 30 1.52 -4.31 12.76
N ARG A 31 2.42 -3.49 13.28
CA ARG A 31 2.10 -2.14 13.80
C ARG A 31 1.41 -1.22 12.79
N ASP A 32 1.62 -1.45 11.51
CA ASP A 32 1.04 -0.69 10.41
C ASP A 32 -0.22 -1.32 9.80
N GLN A 33 -0.80 -2.33 10.46
CA GLN A 33 -2.10 -2.92 10.09
C GLN A 33 -3.19 -1.85 9.79
N PRO A 34 -3.39 -0.80 10.61
CA PRO A 34 -4.41 0.21 10.29
C PRO A 34 -4.14 1.01 9.02
N CYS A 35 -2.87 1.10 8.59
CA CYS A 35 -2.51 1.72 7.32
C CYS A 35 -2.75 0.76 6.15
N LEU A 36 -2.47 -0.54 6.32
CA LEU A 36 -2.74 -1.57 5.32
C LEU A 36 -4.24 -1.66 5.01
N GLU A 37 -5.09 -1.69 6.04
CA GLU A 37 -6.55 -1.73 5.88
C GLU A 37 -7.11 -0.45 5.25
N ARG A 38 -6.53 0.72 5.53
CA ARG A 38 -6.91 1.96 4.85
C ARG A 38 -6.54 1.92 3.37
N LEU A 39 -5.31 1.53 3.06
CA LEU A 39 -4.84 1.41 1.68
C LEU A 39 -5.63 0.36 0.90
N GLU A 40 -6.05 -0.72 1.57
CA GLU A 40 -6.90 -1.75 0.97
C GLU A 40 -8.29 -1.20 0.63
N ARG A 41 -8.94 -0.47 1.55
CA ARG A 41 -10.22 0.21 1.27
C ARG A 41 -10.13 1.24 0.13
N MET A 42 -8.94 1.77 -0.13
CA MET A 42 -8.67 2.68 -1.25
C MET A 42 -8.31 1.94 -2.56
N GLY A 43 -8.20 0.61 -2.53
CA GLY A 43 -7.85 -0.21 -3.70
C GLY A 43 -6.35 -0.24 -4.04
N PHE A 44 -5.48 0.35 -3.21
CA PHE A 44 -4.02 0.37 -3.44
C PHE A 44 -3.32 -0.91 -2.96
N VAL A 45 -3.99 -1.65 -2.10
CA VAL A 45 -3.48 -2.86 -1.46
C VAL A 45 -4.58 -3.92 -1.48
N ARG A 46 -4.20 -5.19 -1.50
CA ARG A 46 -5.12 -6.33 -1.43
C ARG A 46 -4.65 -7.28 -0.33
N LEU A 47 -5.56 -7.71 0.54
CA LEU A 47 -5.32 -8.89 1.38
C LEU A 47 -5.52 -10.17 0.56
N ARG A 48 -4.54 -11.07 0.59
CA ARG A 48 -4.63 -12.40 0.00
C ARG A 48 -5.20 -13.41 0.99
N ASP A 49 -5.64 -14.56 0.47
CA ASP A 49 -6.23 -15.64 1.24
C ASP A 49 -5.25 -16.26 2.27
N ASP A 50 -3.94 -16.07 2.08
CA ASP A 50 -2.91 -16.51 3.02
C ASP A 50 -2.60 -15.49 4.13
N GLY A 51 -3.43 -14.46 4.29
CA GLY A 51 -3.29 -13.45 5.34
C GLY A 51 -2.15 -12.44 5.10
N ARG A 52 -1.75 -12.26 3.83
CA ARG A 52 -0.70 -11.32 3.44
C ARG A 52 -1.22 -10.24 2.52
N PHE A 53 -0.83 -9.01 2.80
CA PHE A 53 -1.10 -7.86 1.94
C PHE A 53 -0.11 -7.83 0.78
N VAL A 54 -0.59 -7.47 -0.40
CA VAL A 54 0.22 -7.19 -1.60
C VAL A 54 -0.23 -5.88 -2.24
N ILE A 55 0.71 -5.20 -2.92
CA ILE A 55 0.42 -3.95 -3.62
C ILE A 55 -0.36 -4.25 -4.92
N THR A 56 -1.37 -3.46 -5.22
CA THR A 56 -2.11 -3.55 -6.49
C THR A 56 -1.45 -2.69 -7.57
N GLU A 57 -1.88 -2.82 -8.83
CA GLU A 57 -1.43 -1.91 -9.89
C GLU A 57 -1.75 -0.43 -9.58
N ALA A 58 -2.93 -0.17 -9.02
CA ALA A 58 -3.32 1.17 -8.56
C ALA A 58 -2.39 1.66 -7.43
N GLY A 59 -2.01 0.76 -6.52
CA GLY A 59 -1.03 1.05 -5.48
C GLY A 59 0.36 1.37 -6.03
N LEU A 60 0.80 0.65 -7.06
CA LEU A 60 2.06 0.93 -7.76
C LEU A 60 2.01 2.30 -8.45
N ALA A 61 0.92 2.63 -9.13
CA ALA A 61 0.74 3.95 -9.74
C ALA A 61 0.76 5.06 -8.68
N ARG A 62 0.02 4.88 -7.57
CA ARG A 62 0.02 5.84 -6.47
C ARG A 62 1.39 5.96 -5.81
N HIS A 63 2.12 4.86 -5.63
CA HIS A 63 3.49 4.88 -5.09
C HIS A 63 4.43 5.74 -5.95
N ARG A 64 4.39 5.60 -7.27
CA ARG A 64 5.21 6.41 -8.19
C ARG A 64 4.90 7.90 -8.09
N LEU A 65 3.63 8.28 -7.88
CA LEU A 65 3.22 9.67 -7.74
C LEU A 65 3.65 10.27 -6.39
N GLU A 66 3.55 9.50 -5.31
CA GLU A 66 3.76 10.00 -3.94
C GLU A 66 5.20 9.90 -3.43
N ILE A 67 5.97 8.94 -3.96
CA ILE A 67 7.30 8.57 -3.44
C ILE A 67 8.34 8.58 -4.56
N GLY A 68 8.01 8.01 -5.71
CA GLY A 68 8.89 7.96 -6.88
C GLY A 68 9.19 6.54 -7.36
N PRO A 69 9.89 6.39 -8.50
CA PRO A 69 10.24 5.09 -9.06
C PRO A 69 11.23 4.34 -8.17
N THR A 70 11.08 3.02 -8.06
CA THR A 70 12.16 2.14 -7.59
C THR A 70 13.07 1.79 -8.76
N ALA A 71 14.38 1.92 -8.54
CA ALA A 71 15.43 1.61 -9.51
C ALA A 71 15.42 0.16 -9.98
#